data_AF-A0A1W9R4B5-F1
#
_entry.id   AF-A0A1W9R4B5-F1
#
_cell.length_a   1.000
_cell.length_b   1.000
_cell.length_c   1.000
_cell.angle_alpha   90.00
_cell.angle_beta   90.00
_cell.angle_gamma   90.00
#
_symmetry.space_group_name_H-M   'P 1'
#
loop_
_entity.id
_entity.type
_entity.pdbx_description
1 polymer ?
#
loop_
_entity_poly.entity_id
_entity_poly.type
_entity_poly.pdbx_seq_one_letter_code
_entity_poly.pdbx_strand_id
1 'polypeptide(L)'
;MEGSRFRLRVTFQKKGIMCYFSQLDLLKILERAGRRANLPFYFTQGFSPRPKFSFNQALKLGVEGEIEVIFHFTERMDKETLKKKLIAQLPEGLDILRVEEVCQ
;
A
#
# COMPACT_ATOMS: atom_id res chain seq x y z
N MET A 1 -20.65 -5.39 4.59
CA MET A 1 -19.86 -6.58 4.97
C MET A 1 -18.41 -6.17 5.16
N GLU A 2 -18.06 -5.83 6.40
CA GLU A 2 -16.75 -5.36 6.86
C GLU A 2 -15.81 -6.54 7.15
N GLY A 3 -15.16 -7.07 6.10
CA GLY A 3 -14.26 -8.22 6.23
C GLY A 3 -12.80 -7.89 6.56
N SER A 4 -12.39 -6.62 6.50
CA SER A 4 -11.01 -6.22 6.80
C SER A 4 -10.91 -5.71 8.24
N ARG A 5 -10.69 -6.62 9.19
CA ARG A 5 -10.47 -6.25 10.60
C ARG A 5 -9.08 -5.67 10.85
N PHE A 6 -8.09 -6.01 10.03
CA PHE A 6 -6.72 -5.55 10.21
C PHE A 6 -6.36 -4.56 9.10
N ARG A 7 -6.08 -3.33 9.52
CA ARG A 7 -5.78 -2.22 8.61
C ARG A 7 -4.53 -1.50 9.08
N LEU A 8 -3.59 -1.33 8.16
CA LEU A 8 -2.39 -0.54 8.39
C LEU A 8 -2.32 0.59 7.37
N ARG A 9 -2.16 1.82 7.85
CA ARG A 9 -1.83 2.96 7.00
C ARG A 9 -0.34 2.96 6.78
N VAL A 10 0.06 3.03 5.53
CA VAL A 10 1.46 3.16 5.12
C VAL A 10 1.60 4.51 4.41
N THR A 11 2.49 5.34 4.94
CA THR A 11 2.87 6.61 4.30
C THR A 11 4.10 6.35 3.46
N PHE A 12 3.98 6.54 2.16
CA PHE A 12 5.10 6.45 1.23
C PHE A 12 5.56 7.82 0.79
N GLN A 13 6.86 7.93 0.50
CA GLN A 13 7.42 9.07 -0.21
C GLN A 13 7.64 8.69 -1.67
N LYS A 14 7.07 9.48 -2.59
CA LYS A 14 7.35 9.39 -4.03
C LYS A 14 8.43 10.40 -4.39
N LYS A 15 9.49 9.94 -5.05
CA LYS A 15 10.62 10.75 -5.54
C LYS A 15 11.03 10.35 -6.95
N GLY A 16 11.73 11.24 -7.63
CA GLY A 16 12.30 11.00 -8.95
C GLY A 16 11.23 10.55 -9.95
N ILE A 17 11.53 9.48 -10.69
CA ILE A 17 10.61 9.00 -11.74
C ILE A 17 9.26 8.53 -11.18
N MET A 18 9.20 8.13 -9.90
CA MET A 18 7.97 7.66 -9.26
C MET A 18 6.88 8.74 -9.25
N CYS A 19 7.24 10.02 -9.30
CA CYS A 19 6.30 11.15 -9.32
C CYS A 19 5.39 11.17 -10.54
N TYR A 20 5.82 10.55 -11.64
CA TYR A 20 5.03 10.42 -12.87
C TYR A 20 4.08 9.21 -12.85
N PHE A 21 4.16 8.35 -11.84
CA PHE A 21 3.26 7.20 -11.71
C PHE A 21 1.91 7.65 -11.17
N SER A 22 0.84 7.25 -11.86
CA SER A 22 -0.52 7.50 -11.41
C SER A 22 -0.86 6.68 -10.16
N GLN A 23 -1.97 7.00 -9.51
CA GLN A 23 -2.50 6.21 -8.40
C GLN A 23 -2.79 4.74 -8.81
N LEU A 24 -3.21 4.50 -10.06
CA LEU A 24 -3.47 3.16 -10.58
C LEU A 24 -2.18 2.36 -10.80
N ASP A 25 -1.10 3.01 -11.22
CA ASP A 25 0.17 2.32 -11.41
C ASP A 25 0.81 1.99 -10.07
N LEU A 26 0.69 2.91 -9.11
CA LEU A 26 1.09 2.65 -7.74
C LEU A 26 0.32 1.47 -7.14
N LEU A 27 -0.99 1.38 -7.36
CA LEU A 27 -1.79 0.23 -6.95
C LEU A 27 -1.23 -1.09 -7.47
N LYS A 28 -0.88 -1.15 -8.76
CA LYS A 28 -0.27 -2.34 -9.37
C LYS A 28 1.12 -2.64 -8.77
N ILE A 29 1.92 -1.61 -8.48
CA ILE A 29 3.23 -1.75 -7.84
C ILE A 29 3.08 -2.35 -6.44
N LEU A 30 2.18 -1.79 -5.62
CA LEU A 30 1.94 -2.25 -4.25
C LEU A 30 1.32 -3.65 -4.21
N GLU A 31 0.41 -3.97 -5.13
CA GLU A 31 -0.12 -5.32 -5.32
C GLU A 31 1.01 -6.32 -5.63
N ARG A 32 1.87 -6.01 -6.61
CA ARG A 32 2.99 -6.88 -6.98
C ARG A 32 4.01 -7.02 -5.84
N ALA A 33 4.34 -5.93 -5.16
CA ALA A 33 5.26 -5.94 -4.02
C ALA A 33 4.71 -6.80 -2.88
N GLY A 34 3.44 -6.62 -2.54
CA GLY A 34 2.78 -7.42 -1.51
C GLY A 34 2.64 -8.89 -1.87
N ARG A 35 2.38 -9.20 -3.16
CA ARG A 35 2.38 -10.58 -3.65
C ARG A 35 3.76 -11.23 -3.50
N ARG A 36 4.85 -10.53 -3.86
CA ARG A 36 6.22 -11.04 -3.67
C ARG A 36 6.59 -11.21 -2.20
N ALA A 37 6.05 -10.36 -1.34
CA ALA A 37 6.22 -10.42 0.11
C ALA A 37 5.32 -11.46 0.82
N ASN A 38 4.48 -12.19 0.07
CA ASN A 38 3.47 -13.11 0.60
C ASN A 38 2.62 -12.45 1.70
N LEU A 39 2.07 -11.25 1.40
CA LEU A 39 1.19 -10.55 2.33
C LEU A 39 -0.24 -11.12 2.27
N PRO A 40 -0.91 -11.32 3.43
CA PRO A 40 -2.25 -11.86 3.54
C PRO A 40 -3.30 -10.77 3.26
N PHE A 41 -3.32 -10.27 2.03
CA PHE A 41 -4.24 -9.22 1.64
C PHE A 41 -5.70 -9.65 1.72
N TYR A 42 -6.55 -8.73 2.15
CA TYR A 42 -7.98 -8.81 1.96
C TYR A 42 -8.32 -8.43 0.52
N PHE A 43 -9.05 -9.28 -0.18
CA PHE A 43 -9.44 -9.06 -1.57
C PHE A 43 -10.86 -8.51 -1.69
N THR A 44 -11.13 -7.75 -2.76
CA THR A 44 -12.48 -7.29 -3.11
C THR A 44 -13.39 -8.46 -3.51
N GLN A 45 -14.69 -8.33 -3.24
CA GLN A 45 -15.70 -9.39 -3.44
C GLN A 45 -16.35 -9.34 -4.84
N GLY A 46 -15.63 -8.86 -5.86
CA GLY A 46 -16.15 -8.71 -7.24
C GLY A 46 -15.65 -9.80 -8.20
N PHE A 47 -16.08 -9.72 -9.47
CA PHE A 47 -15.69 -10.66 -10.54
C PHE A 47 -14.18 -10.68 -10.86
N SER A 48 -13.43 -9.66 -10.43
CA SER A 48 -11.97 -9.61 -10.50
C SER A 48 -11.43 -9.22 -9.13
N PRO A 49 -11.17 -10.20 -8.23
CA PRO A 49 -10.72 -9.92 -6.88
C PRO A 49 -9.33 -9.31 -6.93
N ARG A 50 -9.20 -8.11 -6.37
CA ARG A 50 -7.91 -7.42 -6.19
C ARG A 50 -7.70 -7.09 -4.73
N PRO A 51 -6.45 -6.99 -4.26
CA PRO A 51 -6.20 -6.52 -2.91
C PRO A 51 -6.89 -5.18 -2.67
N LYS A 52 -7.58 -5.07 -1.54
CA LYS A 52 -8.26 -3.84 -1.17
C LYS A 52 -7.22 -2.85 -0.63
N PHE A 53 -7.14 -1.70 -1.27
CA PHE A 53 -6.39 -0.54 -0.81
C PHE A 53 -7.33 0.65 -0.70
N SER A 54 -7.10 1.53 0.27
CA SER A 54 -7.81 2.80 0.39
C SER A 54 -6.81 3.95 0.39
N PHE A 55 -7.12 5.05 -0.30
CA PHE A 55 -6.27 6.23 -0.37
C PHE A 55 -6.95 7.40 0.32
N ASN A 56 -6.18 8.18 1.07
CA ASN A 56 -6.68 9.42 1.65
C ASN A 56 -6.61 10.57 0.63
N GLN A 57 -5.44 10.78 0.02
CA GLN A 57 -5.20 11.87 -0.91
C GLN A 57 -4.23 11.43 -2.02
N ALA A 58 -4.50 11.88 -3.25
CA ALA A 58 -3.61 11.67 -4.39
C ALA A 58 -2.69 12.89 -4.57
N LEU A 59 -1.41 12.65 -4.84
CA LEU A 59 -0.51 13.71 -5.32
C LEU A 59 -0.79 14.02 -6.79
N LYS A 60 -0.58 15.28 -7.17
CA LYS A 60 -0.56 15.68 -8.59
C LYS A 60 0.60 14.96 -9.30
N LEU A 61 0.40 14.58 -10.55
CA LEU A 61 1.46 13.97 -11.36
C LEU A 61 2.65 14.93 -11.50
N GLY A 62 3.86 14.37 -11.46
CA GLY A 62 5.10 15.13 -11.54
C GLY A 62 5.51 15.84 -10.25
N VAL A 63 4.79 15.64 -9.15
CA VAL A 63 5.12 16.22 -7.84
C VAL A 63 5.70 15.14 -6.92
N GLU A 64 6.84 15.44 -6.31
CA GLU A 64 7.38 14.66 -5.19
C GLU A 64 6.59 14.93 -3.92
N GLY A 65 6.40 13.90 -3.10
CA GLY A 65 5.69 14.08 -1.85
C GLY A 65 5.25 12.80 -1.18
N GLU A 66 4.45 12.98 -0.13
CA GLU A 66 3.90 11.89 0.66
C GLU A 66 2.53 11.46 0.14
N ILE A 67 2.29 10.16 0.22
CA ILE A 67 0.99 9.56 -0.06
C ILE A 67 0.66 8.55 1.04
N GLU A 68 -0.62 8.49 1.39
CA GLU A 68 -1.10 7.56 2.40
C GLU A 68 -1.97 6.49 1.75
N VAL A 69 -1.59 5.24 1.99
CA VAL A 69 -2.32 4.07 1.50
C VAL A 69 -2.66 3.17 2.68
N ILE A 70 -3.94 2.86 2.84
CA ILE A 70 -4.41 1.90 3.84
C ILE A 70 -4.46 0.53 3.20
N PHE A 71 -3.72 -0.39 3.78
CA PHE A 71 -3.67 -1.80 3.44
C PHE A 71 -4.68 -2.56 4.29
N HIS A 72 -5.36 -3.52 3.67
CA HIS A 72 -6.37 -4.35 4.30
C HIS A 72 -5.89 -5.80 4.33
N PHE A 73 -5.95 -6.46 5.49
CA PHE A 73 -5.47 -7.82 5.67
C PHE A 73 -6.57 -8.75 6.22
N THR A 74 -6.47 -10.04 5.86
CA THR A 74 -7.38 -11.10 6.36
C THR A 74 -7.00 -11.57 7.76
N GLU A 75 -5.73 -11.45 8.13
CA GLU A 75 -5.18 -11.83 9.43
C GLU A 75 -4.36 -10.69 10.04
N ARG A 76 -3.96 -10.85 11.31
CA ARG A 76 -3.17 -9.84 12.03
C ARG A 76 -1.82 -9.65 11.35
N MET A 77 -1.54 -8.42 10.92
CA MET A 77 -0.26 -8.02 10.36
C MET A 77 0.43 -7.04 11.31
N ASP A 78 1.67 -7.33 11.66
CA ASP A 78 2.50 -6.42 12.45
C ASP A 78 3.13 -5.33 11.57
N LYS A 79 3.22 -4.11 12.10
CA LYS A 79 3.71 -2.92 11.38
C LYS A 79 5.19 -3.05 10.98
N GLU A 80 6.03 -3.61 11.83
CA GLU A 80 7.46 -3.75 11.55
C GLU A 80 7.71 -4.87 10.53
N THR A 81 6.96 -5.96 10.68
CA THR A 81 6.98 -7.08 9.75
C THR A 81 6.52 -6.65 8.35
N LEU A 82 5.43 -5.88 8.27
CA LEU A 82 4.95 -5.31 7.01
C LEU A 82 6.03 -4.41 6.38
N LYS A 83 6.61 -3.49 7.17
CA LYS A 83 7.64 -2.56 6.70
C LYS A 83 8.84 -3.31 6.13
N LYS A 84 9.39 -4.27 6.88
CA LYS A 84 10.55 -5.09 6.46
C LYS A 84 10.27 -5.85 5.17
N LYS A 85 9.12 -6.52 5.09
CA LYS A 85 8.71 -7.29 3.92
C LYS A 85 8.49 -6.42 2.69
N LEU A 86 7.87 -5.25 2.84
CA LEU A 86 7.59 -4.35 1.72
C LEU A 86 8.85 -3.66 1.21
N ILE A 87 9.72 -3.12 2.08
CA ILE A 87 10.94 -2.40 1.67
C ILE A 87 11.78 -3.23 0.70
N ALA A 88 11.93 -4.53 0.97
CA ALA A 88 12.67 -5.44 0.10
C ALA A 88 12.07 -5.63 -1.31
N GLN A 89 10.83 -5.16 -1.53
CA GLN A 89 10.06 -5.36 -2.74
C GLN A 89 9.69 -4.05 -3.44
N LEU A 90 9.98 -2.88 -2.87
CA LEU A 90 9.63 -1.60 -3.48
C LEU A 90 10.65 -1.22 -4.57
N PRO A 91 10.19 -0.59 -5.66
CA PRO A 91 11.09 0.00 -6.64
C PRO A 91 11.77 1.25 -6.07
N GLU A 92 12.85 1.66 -6.73
CA GLU A 92 13.51 2.94 -6.47
C GLU A 92 12.53 4.12 -6.61
N GLY A 93 12.69 5.13 -5.75
CA GLY A 93 11.82 6.31 -5.72
C GLY A 93 10.52 6.13 -4.94
N LEU A 94 10.32 4.98 -4.29
CA LEU A 94 9.19 4.74 -3.40
C LEU A 94 9.66 4.24 -2.02
N ASP A 95 9.73 5.16 -1.06
CA ASP A 95 10.21 4.88 0.30
C ASP A 95 9.04 4.74 1.28
N ILE A 96 9.19 3.89 2.32
CA ILE A 96 8.22 3.85 3.43
C ILE A 96 8.68 4.79 4.56
N LEU A 97 7.88 5.82 4.82
CA LEU A 97 8.13 6.74 5.93
C LEU A 97 7.53 6.21 7.23
N ARG A 98 6.25 5.86 7.22
CA ARG A 98 5.48 5.50 8.42
C ARG A 98 4.55 4.32 8.16
N VAL A 99 4.35 3.51 9.20
CA VAL A 99 3.36 2.43 9.23
C VAL A 99 2.60 2.53 10.55
N GLU A 100 1.29 2.72 10.47
CA GLU A 100 0.42 2.99 11.62
C GLU A 100 -0.81 2.08 11.59
N GLU A 101 -1.28 1.69 12.77
CA GLU A 101 -2.55 0.97 12.89
C GLU A 101 -3.72 1.94 12.68
N VAL A 102 -4.70 1.52 11.89
CA VAL A 102 -5.92 2.31 11.67
C VAL A 102 -7.02 1.75 12.57
N CYS A 103 -7.08 2.27 13.80
CA CYS A 103 -8.24 2.10 14.67
C CYS A 103 -9.45 2.78 14.01
N GLN A 104 -10.57 2.07 13.95
CA GLN A 104 -11.86 2.63 13.51
C GLN A 104 -12.45 3.47 14.64
#